data_AF-A0A7W8JIE8-F1
#
_entry.id   AF-A0A7W8JIE8-F1
#
_cell.length_a   1.000
_cell.length_b   1.000
_cell.length_c   1.000
_cell.angle_alpha   90.00
_cell.angle_beta   90.00
_cell.angle_gamma   90.00
#
_symmetry.space_group_name_H-M   'P 1'
#
loop_
_entity.id
_entity.type
_entity.pdbx_description
1 polymer ?
#
loop_
_entity_poly.entity_id
_entity_poly.type
_entity_poly.pdbx_seq_one_letter_code
_entity_poly.pdbx_strand_id
1 'polypeptide(L)'
;MPELQEKFCSKCGEVTIMECLSCVTPIRGEFETEGVLILGSGYTAPAFCYTCGKPFPWTQKRVKAAIELVQAADIEGQELAQFERDVQSLTKDSSETTIASIRFKKIMGKVGSSIAGGVKDILVDVVSEAAKKAIWGI
;
A
#
# COMPACT_ATOMS: atom_id res chain seq x y z
N MET A 1 10.66 21.16 -9.87
CA MET A 1 9.91 22.40 -10.16
C MET A 1 8.78 22.61 -9.16
N PRO A 2 8.95 23.47 -8.14
CA PRO A 2 7.88 23.86 -7.21
C PRO A 2 6.67 24.50 -7.90
N GLU A 3 6.89 25.16 -9.03
CA GLU A 3 5.85 25.83 -9.84
C GLU A 3 4.83 24.88 -10.50
N LEU A 4 5.08 23.56 -10.51
CA LEU A 4 4.11 22.55 -10.98
C LEU A 4 3.34 21.88 -9.84
N GLN A 5 3.48 22.37 -8.61
CA GLN A 5 2.83 21.78 -7.45
C GLN A 5 1.33 22.08 -7.44
N GLU A 6 0.52 21.07 -7.72
CA GLU A 6 -0.92 21.14 -7.49
C GLU A 6 -1.23 21.05 -5.99
N LYS A 7 -2.13 21.90 -5.46
CA LYS A 7 -2.60 21.79 -4.07
C LYS A 7 -3.48 20.56 -3.82
N PHE A 8 -4.20 20.14 -4.86
CA PHE A 8 -5.06 18.97 -4.89
C PHE A 8 -4.80 18.20 -6.17
N CYS A 9 -4.85 16.88 -6.12
CA CYS A 9 -4.66 16.04 -7.28
C CYS A 9 -5.78 16.25 -8.32
N SER A 10 -5.43 16.63 -9.53
CA SER A 10 -6.38 16.79 -10.64
C SER A 10 -7.11 15.50 -11.06
N LYS A 11 -6.62 14.31 -10.65
CA LYS A 11 -7.22 13.01 -10.99
C LYS A 11 -8.23 12.49 -9.97
N CYS A 12 -8.03 12.79 -8.68
CA CYS A 12 -8.87 12.24 -7.61
C CYS A 12 -9.35 13.28 -6.58
N GLY A 13 -8.91 14.54 -6.67
CA GLY A 13 -9.33 15.63 -5.78
C GLY A 13 -8.71 15.61 -4.39
N GLU A 14 -7.81 14.67 -4.09
CA GLU A 14 -7.16 14.56 -2.79
C GLU A 14 -6.10 15.63 -2.57
N VAL A 15 -5.88 16.03 -1.32
CA VAL A 15 -4.86 17.02 -0.98
C VAL A 15 -3.46 16.47 -1.28
N THR A 16 -2.64 17.29 -1.94
CA THR A 16 -1.24 16.96 -2.19
C THR A 16 -0.44 17.17 -0.91
N ILE A 17 0.36 16.18 -0.52
CA ILE A 17 1.28 16.29 0.61
C ILE A 17 2.71 16.18 0.12
N MET A 18 3.60 17.00 0.69
CA MET A 18 5.04 16.98 0.42
C MET A 18 5.86 16.53 1.62
N GLU A 19 5.19 16.32 2.76
CA GLU A 19 5.80 15.98 4.03
C GLU A 19 4.98 14.90 4.73
N CYS A 20 5.62 14.11 5.59
CA CYS A 20 4.95 13.14 6.42
C CYS A 20 4.06 13.86 7.46
N LEU A 21 2.75 13.59 7.42
CA LEU A 21 1.78 14.18 8.36
C LEU A 21 2.03 13.82 9.84
N SER A 22 2.93 12.88 10.13
CA SER A 22 3.24 12.45 11.49
C SER A 22 4.56 12.96 12.06
N CYS A 23 5.55 13.25 11.22
CA CYS A 23 6.87 13.68 11.68
C CYS A 23 7.44 14.85 10.87
N VAL A 24 6.68 15.39 9.92
CA VAL A 24 7.01 16.56 9.09
C VAL A 24 8.23 16.36 8.17
N THR A 25 8.82 15.16 8.13
CA THR A 25 9.92 14.86 7.21
C THR A 25 9.44 14.99 5.75
N PRO A 26 10.19 15.68 4.87
CA PRO A 26 9.91 15.73 3.44
C PRO A 26 9.79 14.34 2.81
N ILE A 27 8.81 14.19 1.91
CA ILE A 27 8.64 12.98 1.12
C ILE A 27 9.70 12.98 0.04
N ARG A 28 10.45 11.88 -0.06
CA ARG A 28 11.50 11.73 -1.07
C ARG A 28 10.86 11.67 -2.45
N GLY A 29 11.08 12.72 -3.25
CA GLY A 29 10.81 12.72 -4.68
C GLY A 29 11.91 12.01 -5.46
N GLU A 30 11.78 12.03 -6.79
CA GLU A 30 12.83 11.58 -7.70
C GLU A 30 13.94 12.64 -7.78
N PHE A 31 15.20 12.19 -7.78
CA PHE A 31 16.34 13.09 -7.88
C PHE A 31 16.59 13.42 -9.35
N GLU A 32 16.29 14.65 -9.76
CA GLU A 32 16.61 15.14 -11.10
C GLU A 32 18.02 15.76 -11.08
N THR A 33 18.93 15.20 -11.87
CA THR A 33 20.24 15.84 -12.14
C THR A 33 20.13 16.63 -13.44
N GLU A 34 20.44 17.92 -13.37
CA GLU A 34 20.42 18.80 -14.54
C GLU A 34 21.37 18.26 -15.64
N GLY A 35 20.86 18.13 -16.86
CA GLY A 35 21.60 17.58 -18.01
C GLY A 35 21.61 16.05 -18.14
N VAL A 36 21.00 15.30 -17.22
CA VAL A 36 20.89 13.83 -17.30
C VAL A 36 19.43 13.42 -17.53
N LEU A 37 19.15 12.86 -18.71
CA LEU A 37 17.86 12.25 -19.01
C LEU A 37 17.83 10.82 -18.47
N ILE A 38 17.09 10.59 -17.38
CA ILE A 38 16.78 9.24 -16.92
C ILE A 38 15.61 8.72 -17.74
N LEU A 39 15.90 7.82 -18.69
CA LEU A 39 14.89 7.12 -19.48
C LEU A 39 14.39 5.90 -18.68
N GLY A 40 13.18 5.98 -18.13
CA GLY A 40 12.43 4.78 -17.72
C GLY A 40 12.19 4.54 -16.23
N SER A 41 12.38 5.51 -15.33
CA SER A 41 11.85 5.41 -13.96
C SER A 41 10.59 6.27 -13.82
N GLY A 42 9.43 5.62 -13.72
CA GLY A 42 8.25 6.29 -13.21
C GLY A 42 8.40 6.43 -11.70
N TYR A 43 8.45 7.66 -11.18
CA TYR A 43 8.39 7.89 -9.74
C TYR A 43 7.20 7.14 -9.12
N THR A 44 7.50 6.24 -8.19
CA THR A 44 6.48 5.54 -7.39
C THR A 44 6.45 6.16 -6.01
N ALA A 45 5.28 6.68 -5.62
CA ALA A 45 5.10 7.30 -4.31
C ALA A 45 5.39 6.27 -3.20
N PRO A 46 6.25 6.58 -2.21
CA PRO A 46 6.60 5.63 -1.16
C PRO A 46 5.37 5.29 -0.32
N ALA A 47 5.21 4.02 0.10
CA ALA A 47 4.07 3.64 0.93
C ALA A 47 4.22 4.08 2.41
N PHE A 48 5.45 4.20 2.90
CA PHE A 48 5.78 4.49 4.29
C PHE A 48 6.82 5.61 4.40
N CYS A 49 6.75 6.37 5.50
CA CYS A 49 7.77 7.37 5.80
C CYS A 49 9.10 6.69 6.16
N TYR A 50 10.18 7.08 5.48
CA TYR A 50 11.52 6.53 5.74
C TYR A 50 12.09 6.92 7.12
N THR A 51 11.54 7.94 7.78
CA THR A 51 12.02 8.41 9.09
C THR A 51 11.22 7.82 10.24
N CYS A 52 9.89 7.92 10.22
CA CYS A 52 9.06 7.45 11.33
C CYS A 52 8.37 6.10 11.08
N GLY A 53 8.47 5.54 9.87
CA GLY A 53 7.87 4.25 9.52
C GLY A 53 6.34 4.25 9.39
N LYS A 54 5.66 5.38 9.63
CA LYS A 54 4.20 5.45 9.52
C LYS A 54 3.74 5.42 8.07
N PRO A 55 2.59 4.78 7.77
CA PRO A 55 2.01 4.76 6.43
C PRO A 55 1.53 6.14 6.02
N PHE A 56 1.74 6.50 4.75
CA PHE A 56 1.15 7.70 4.18
C PHE A 56 -0.36 7.55 3.98
N PRO A 57 -1.12 8.65 3.78
CA PRO A 57 -2.58 8.60 3.64
C PRO A 57 -3.07 7.66 2.53
N TRP A 58 -2.39 7.60 1.39
CA TRP A 58 -2.76 6.68 0.30
C TRP A 58 -2.62 5.21 0.71
N THR A 59 -1.59 4.87 1.49
CA THR A 59 -1.38 3.53 2.03
C THR A 59 -2.48 3.15 3.01
N GLN A 60 -2.81 4.05 3.94
CA GLN A 60 -3.89 3.82 4.91
C GLN A 60 -5.24 3.62 4.22
N LYS A 61 -5.55 4.42 3.19
CA LYS A 61 -6.78 4.30 2.40
C LYS A 61 -6.86 2.97 1.67
N ARG A 62 -5.78 2.51 1.04
CA ARG A 62 -5.72 1.20 0.37
C ARG A 62 -5.92 0.05 1.36
N VAL A 63 -5.24 0.07 2.49
CA VAL A 63 -5.41 -0.96 3.54
C VAL A 63 -6.86 -0.98 4.03
N LYS A 64 -7.44 0.19 4.31
CA LYS A 64 -8.84 0.31 4.73
C LYS A 64 -9.82 -0.22 3.67
N ALA A 65 -9.64 0.16 2.41
CA ALA A 65 -10.50 -0.30 1.32
C ALA A 65 -10.43 -1.83 1.14
N ALA A 66 -9.24 -2.43 1.30
CA ALA A 66 -9.11 -3.89 1.26
C ALA A 66 -9.85 -4.59 2.42
N ILE A 67 -9.81 -4.02 3.62
CA ILE A 67 -10.55 -4.53 4.78
C ILE A 67 -12.06 -4.43 4.56
N GLU A 68 -12.54 -3.28 4.08
CA GLU A 68 -13.96 -3.07 3.74
C GLU A 68 -14.43 -4.06 2.66
N LEU A 69 -13.60 -4.32 1.66
CA LEU A 69 -13.91 -5.26 0.59
C LEU A 69 -13.99 -6.72 1.09
N VAL A 70 -13.12 -7.11 2.02
CA VAL A 70 -13.20 -8.44 2.67
C VAL A 70 -14.41 -8.52 3.60
N GLN A 71 -14.75 -7.44 4.30
CA GLN A 71 -15.94 -7.39 5.15
C GLN A 71 -17.23 -7.55 4.32
N ALA A 72 -17.27 -7.05 3.08
CA ALA A 72 -18.38 -7.28 2.16
C ALA A 72 -18.58 -8.75 1.74
N ALA A 73 -17.65 -9.64 2.09
CA ALA A 73 -17.75 -11.10 1.91
C ALA A 73 -18.26 -11.82 3.16
N ASP A 74 -18.92 -11.11 4.08
CA ASP A 74 -19.39 -11.62 5.38
C ASP A 74 -18.26 -12.15 6.29
N ILE A 75 -17.03 -11.65 6.12
CA ILE A 75 -15.90 -11.93 7.01
C ILE A 75 -15.87 -10.92 8.14
N GLU A 76 -16.07 -11.39 9.38
CA GLU A 76 -16.22 -10.53 10.55
C GLU A 76 -15.48 -11.07 11.79
N GLY A 77 -15.57 -10.33 12.90
CA GLY A 77 -15.06 -10.75 14.20
C GLY A 77 -13.56 -11.05 14.22
N GLN A 78 -13.19 -12.21 14.76
CA GLN A 78 -11.79 -12.60 14.91
C GLN A 78 -11.09 -12.77 13.54
N GLU A 79 -11.81 -13.22 12.52
CA GLU A 79 -11.23 -13.45 11.20
C GLU A 79 -10.88 -12.13 10.50
N LEU A 80 -11.78 -11.15 10.57
CA LEU A 80 -11.53 -9.80 10.05
C LEU A 80 -10.38 -9.11 10.81
N ALA A 81 -10.38 -9.18 12.14
CA ALA A 81 -9.29 -8.62 12.95
C ALA A 81 -7.93 -9.29 12.66
N GLN A 82 -7.94 -10.59 12.33
CA GLN A 82 -6.73 -11.30 11.93
C GLN A 82 -6.26 -10.88 10.53
N PHE A 83 -7.19 -10.70 9.59
CA PHE A 83 -6.89 -10.16 8.27
C PHE A 83 -6.21 -8.79 8.36
N GLU A 84 -6.75 -7.87 9.17
CA GLU A 84 -6.17 -6.54 9.34
C GLU A 84 -4.72 -6.60 9.84
N ARG A 85 -4.45 -7.43 10.86
CA ARG A 85 -3.08 -7.65 11.36
C ARG A 85 -2.17 -8.27 10.30
N ASP A 86 -2.68 -9.23 9.55
CA ASP A 86 -1.92 -9.88 8.49
C ASP A 86 -1.58 -8.89 7.38
N VAL A 87 -2.52 -8.04 6.95
CA VAL A 87 -2.25 -6.97 5.97
C VAL A 87 -1.15 -6.04 6.49
N GLN A 88 -1.23 -5.58 7.74
CA GLN A 88 -0.19 -4.75 8.33
C GLN A 88 1.19 -5.44 8.33
N SER A 89 1.24 -6.75 8.63
CA SER A 89 2.48 -7.52 8.57
C SER A 89 3.00 -7.68 7.13
N LEU A 90 2.12 -7.93 6.16
CA LEU A 90 2.45 -8.05 4.73
C LEU A 90 2.97 -6.75 4.12
N THR A 91 2.62 -5.59 4.69
CA THR A 91 3.20 -4.31 4.26
C THR A 91 4.66 -4.12 4.71
N LYS A 92 5.14 -4.95 5.62
CA LYS A 92 6.49 -4.88 6.16
C LYS A 92 7.26 -6.12 5.69
N ASP A 93 8.44 -5.93 5.10
CA ASP A 93 9.37 -7.05 4.85
C ASP A 93 9.90 -7.60 6.18
N SER A 94 9.11 -8.45 6.84
CA SER A 94 9.39 -9.00 8.17
C SER A 94 9.38 -10.54 8.16
N SER A 95 9.94 -11.14 9.19
CA SER A 95 9.92 -12.60 9.38
C SER A 95 8.50 -13.19 9.49
N GLU A 96 7.50 -12.37 9.80
CA GLU A 96 6.11 -12.79 9.92
C GLU A 96 5.39 -12.91 8.57
N THR A 97 5.97 -12.39 7.49
CA THR A 97 5.38 -12.32 6.14
C THR A 97 4.91 -13.69 5.66
N THR A 98 5.63 -14.77 5.98
CA THR A 98 5.26 -16.13 5.58
C THR A 98 3.93 -16.57 6.19
N ILE A 99 3.75 -16.38 7.50
CA ILE A 99 2.52 -16.79 8.20
C ILE A 99 1.36 -15.90 7.74
N ALA A 100 1.58 -14.59 7.65
CA ALA A 100 0.59 -13.64 7.16
C ALA A 100 0.16 -13.98 5.72
N SER A 101 1.08 -14.38 4.85
CA SER A 101 0.78 -14.76 3.46
C SER A 101 -0.12 -16.00 3.39
N ILE A 102 0.12 -17.00 4.24
CA ILE A 102 -0.69 -18.22 4.30
C ILE A 102 -2.11 -17.89 4.78
N ARG A 103 -2.23 -17.11 5.86
CA ARG A 103 -3.54 -16.69 6.40
C ARG A 103 -4.30 -15.82 5.41
N PHE A 104 -3.61 -14.90 4.75
CA PHE A 104 -4.17 -14.08 3.68
C PHE A 104 -4.73 -14.95 2.55
N LYS A 105 -3.96 -15.90 2.02
CA LYS A 105 -4.44 -16.84 0.98
C LYS A 105 -5.67 -17.62 1.43
N LYS A 106 -5.72 -18.03 2.70
CA LYS A 106 -6.89 -18.74 3.26
C LYS A 106 -8.15 -17.89 3.18
N ILE A 107 -8.07 -16.60 3.53
CA ILE A 107 -9.20 -15.67 3.43
C ILE A 107 -9.55 -15.42 1.96
N MET A 108 -8.56 -15.20 1.09
CA MET A 108 -8.81 -15.02 -0.35
C MET A 108 -9.52 -16.23 -0.99
N GLY A 109 -9.26 -17.45 -0.49
CA GLY A 109 -9.98 -18.65 -0.92
C GLY A 109 -11.44 -18.73 -0.46
N LYS A 110 -11.81 -18.01 0.59
CA LYS A 110 -13.18 -17.97 1.14
C LYS A 110 -14.07 -16.91 0.48
N VAL A 111 -13.50 -15.74 0.19
CA VAL A 111 -14.26 -14.55 -0.25
C VAL A 111 -14.67 -14.57 -1.72
N GLY A 112 -14.28 -15.60 -2.48
CA GLY A 112 -14.55 -15.72 -3.91
C GLY A 112 -13.61 -14.89 -4.79
N SER A 113 -13.54 -15.23 -6.08
CA SER A 113 -12.53 -14.71 -7.01
C SER A 113 -12.65 -13.20 -7.28
N SER A 114 -13.87 -12.65 -7.29
CA SER A 114 -14.09 -11.22 -7.56
C SER A 114 -13.53 -10.35 -6.43
N ILE A 115 -13.84 -10.70 -5.17
CA ILE A 115 -13.34 -9.98 -4.00
C ILE A 115 -11.83 -10.20 -3.87
N ALA A 116 -11.34 -11.44 -4.03
CA ALA A 116 -9.91 -11.73 -3.99
C ALA A 116 -9.10 -10.95 -5.05
N GLY A 117 -9.66 -10.80 -6.27
CA GLY A 117 -9.07 -9.98 -7.32
C GLY A 117 -9.01 -8.50 -6.93
N GLY A 118 -10.11 -7.92 -6.45
CA GLY A 118 -10.12 -6.53 -6.00
C GLY A 118 -9.17 -6.26 -4.84
N VAL A 119 -9.05 -7.18 -3.87
CA VAL A 119 -8.08 -7.07 -2.78
C VAL A 119 -6.64 -7.07 -3.32
N LYS A 120 -6.33 -7.92 -4.30
CA LYS A 120 -5.01 -7.92 -4.96
C LYS A 120 -4.73 -6.58 -5.61
N ASP A 121 -5.65 -6.05 -6.42
CA ASP A 121 -5.46 -4.80 -7.16
C ASP A 121 -5.22 -3.61 -6.22
N ILE A 122 -5.89 -3.60 -5.06
CA ILE A 122 -5.71 -2.55 -4.05
C ILE A 122 -4.34 -2.66 -3.35
N LEU A 123 -3.96 -3.88 -2.95
CA LEU A 123 -2.82 -4.12 -2.07
C LEU A 123 -1.49 -4.34 -2.79
N VAL A 124 -1.48 -4.64 -4.09
CA VAL A 124 -0.25 -4.99 -4.83
C VAL A 124 0.81 -3.89 -4.82
N ASP A 125 0.46 -2.61 -4.70
CA ASP A 125 1.47 -1.54 -4.61
C ASP A 125 1.89 -1.22 -3.16
N VAL A 126 1.28 -1.86 -2.17
CA VAL A 126 1.43 -1.54 -0.75
C VAL A 126 2.14 -2.64 0.03
N VAL A 127 1.84 -3.90 -0.29
CA VAL A 127 2.50 -5.03 0.34
C VAL A 127 3.93 -5.15 -0.13
N SER A 128 4.76 -5.76 0.70
CA SER A 128 6.19 -5.90 0.45
C SER A 128 6.47 -6.83 -0.73
N GLU A 129 7.64 -6.73 -1.35
CA GLU A 129 8.02 -7.60 -2.46
C GLU A 129 8.03 -9.08 -2.03
N ALA A 130 8.43 -9.37 -0.79
CA ALA A 130 8.35 -10.73 -0.24
C ALA A 130 6.90 -11.23 -0.17
N ALA A 131 5.95 -10.37 0.23
CA ALA A 131 4.53 -10.69 0.26
C ALA A 131 3.96 -10.93 -1.15
N LYS A 132 4.29 -10.08 -2.13
CA LYS A 132 3.84 -10.25 -3.53
C LYS A 132 4.28 -11.60 -4.09
N LYS A 133 5.56 -11.93 -3.89
CA LYS A 133 6.13 -13.20 -4.34
C LYS A 133 5.50 -14.39 -3.63
N ALA A 134 5.30 -14.29 -2.31
CA ALA A 134 4.69 -15.36 -1.53
C ALA A 134 3.21 -15.59 -1.88
N ILE A 135 2.45 -14.52 -2.14
CA ILE A 135 0.99 -14.58 -2.35
C ILE A 135 0.66 -14.85 -3.82
N TRP A 136 1.22 -14.07 -4.73
CA TRP A 136 0.85 -14.04 -6.15
C TRP A 136 1.97 -14.51 -7.09
N GLY A 137 3.19 -14.72 -6.58
CA GLY A 137 4.32 -15.17 -7.40
C GLY A 137 4.88 -14.10 -8.34
N ILE A 138 4.60 -12.82 -8.05
CA ILE A 138 5.09 -11.65 -8.78
C ILE A 138 6.06 -10.84 -7.93
#